data_AF-A0A6L9ZNR7-F1
#
_entry.id   AF-A0A6L9ZNR7-F1
#
_cell.length_a   1.000
_cell.length_b   1.000
_cell.length_c   1.000
_cell.angle_alpha   90.00
_cell.angle_beta   90.00
_cell.angle_gamma   90.00
#
_symmetry.space_group_name_H-M   'P 1'
#
loop_
_entity.id
_entity.type
_entity.pdbx_description
1 polymer ?
#
loop_
_entity_poly.entity_id
_entity_poly.type
_entity_poly.pdbx_seq_one_letter_code
_entity_poly.pdbx_strand_id
1 'polypeptide(L)'
;MTSNICLSQSASFPVDIDTDTCTTIAWLDLVASAVDNFDGDDWLALCGDIDEGEIYRDWFIWQDVDFSQEWEAYDLTTNKRFVATDLSLLKAHIDRIEDARSAISITESNN
;
A
#
# COMPACT_ATOMS: atom_id res chain seq x y z
N MET A 1 -13.35 -23.87 -9.12
CA MET A 1 -14.14 -23.66 -10.34
C MET A 1 -13.15 -23.30 -11.45
N THR A 2 -13.01 -24.13 -12.48
CA THR A 2 -12.06 -23.89 -13.58
C THR A 2 -12.66 -22.90 -14.58
N SER A 3 -12.11 -21.68 -14.64
CA SER A 3 -12.52 -20.65 -15.61
C SER A 3 -12.01 -21.00 -17.01
N ASN A 4 -12.93 -21.34 -17.92
CA ASN A 4 -12.65 -21.68 -19.32
C ASN A 4 -12.80 -20.47 -20.26
N ILE A 5 -12.50 -19.26 -19.81
CA ILE A 5 -12.86 -18.03 -20.54
C ILE A 5 -11.99 -17.84 -21.80
N CYS A 6 -10.82 -18.48 -21.90
CA CYS A 6 -9.91 -18.29 -23.04
C CYS A 6 -10.00 -19.36 -24.15
N LEU A 7 -10.81 -20.42 -24.00
CA LEU A 7 -10.74 -21.60 -24.88
C LEU A 7 -11.98 -21.81 -25.76
N SER A 8 -12.70 -20.76 -26.08
CA SER A 8 -13.78 -20.80 -27.07
C SER A 8 -13.55 -19.76 -28.16
N GLN A 9 -12.72 -20.08 -29.15
CA GLN A 9 -12.83 -19.50 -30.49
C GLN A 9 -12.10 -20.35 -31.54
N SER A 10 -12.69 -21.49 -31.89
CA SER A 10 -12.44 -22.13 -33.18
C SER A 10 -13.54 -21.69 -34.16
N ALA A 11 -13.33 -20.58 -34.88
CA ALA A 11 -13.74 -20.40 -36.28
C ALA A 11 -13.52 -18.94 -36.76
N SER A 12 -12.52 -18.80 -37.64
CA SER A 12 -12.33 -17.79 -38.69
C SER A 12 -12.33 -16.27 -38.38
N PHE A 13 -11.27 -15.64 -38.91
CA PHE A 13 -10.99 -14.22 -39.20
C PHE A 13 -10.13 -13.44 -38.19
N PRO A 14 -9.21 -12.58 -38.68
CA PRO A 14 -8.13 -12.02 -37.89
C PRO A 14 -8.68 -10.85 -37.10
N VAL A 15 -8.93 -11.09 -35.82
CA VAL A 15 -9.04 -10.01 -34.85
C VAL A 15 -7.72 -10.06 -34.09
N ASP A 16 -6.92 -9.01 -34.24
CA ASP A 16 -5.85 -8.68 -33.31
C ASP A 16 -6.51 -8.51 -31.94
N ILE A 17 -6.77 -9.63 -31.26
CA ILE A 17 -7.11 -9.64 -29.86
C ILE A 17 -5.79 -9.29 -29.20
N ASP A 18 -5.67 -8.00 -28.93
CA ASP A 18 -4.58 -7.34 -28.24
C ASP A 18 -4.09 -8.24 -27.10
N THR A 19 -2.97 -8.92 -27.34
CA THR A 19 -2.39 -9.90 -26.43
C THR A 19 -2.21 -9.30 -25.04
N ASP A 20 -2.02 -7.98 -24.99
CA ASP A 20 -1.88 -7.19 -23.78
C ASP A 20 -3.14 -7.23 -22.91
N THR A 21 -4.34 -7.27 -23.51
CA THR A 21 -5.60 -7.37 -22.77
C THR A 21 -5.76 -8.75 -22.14
N CYS A 22 -5.43 -9.81 -22.89
CA CYS A 22 -5.50 -11.18 -22.38
C CYS A 22 -4.46 -11.42 -21.27
N THR A 23 -3.25 -10.89 -21.45
CA THR A 23 -2.20 -10.88 -20.43
C THR A 23 -2.65 -10.12 -19.18
N THR A 24 -3.21 -8.91 -19.33
CA THR A 24 -3.69 -8.10 -18.21
C THR A 24 -4.77 -8.82 -17.40
N ILE A 25 -5.73 -9.47 -18.05
CA ILE A 25 -6.79 -10.23 -17.38
C ILE A 25 -6.21 -11.43 -16.62
N ALA A 26 -5.27 -12.16 -17.22
CA ALA A 26 -4.63 -13.30 -16.56
C ALA A 26 -3.81 -12.87 -15.33
N TRP A 27 -3.13 -11.72 -15.40
CA TRP A 27 -2.42 -11.13 -14.27
C TRP A 27 -3.38 -10.70 -13.15
N LEU A 28 -4.50 -10.05 -13.48
CA LEU A 28 -5.50 -9.64 -12.50
C LEU A 28 -6.16 -10.85 -11.81
N ASP A 29 -6.45 -11.91 -12.55
CA ASP A 29 -7.03 -13.15 -12.00
C ASP A 29 -6.03 -13.86 -11.08
N LEU A 30 -4.74 -13.88 -11.43
CA LEU A 30 -3.66 -14.39 -10.59
C LEU A 30 -3.55 -13.59 -9.28
N VAL A 31 -3.52 -12.25 -9.37
CA VAL A 31 -3.46 -11.36 -8.19
C VAL A 31 -4.69 -11.58 -7.31
N ALA A 32 -5.89 -11.58 -7.88
CA ALA A 32 -7.14 -11.79 -7.15
C ALA A 32 -7.17 -13.17 -6.45
N SER A 33 -6.62 -14.21 -7.09
CA SER A 33 -6.52 -15.55 -6.50
C SER A 33 -5.51 -15.66 -5.34
N ALA A 34 -4.62 -14.68 -5.22
CA ALA A 34 -3.61 -14.63 -4.18
C ALA A 34 -4.00 -13.74 -2.99
N VAL A 35 -5.04 -12.90 -3.13
CA VAL A 35 -5.50 -11.98 -2.07
C VAL A 35 -5.92 -12.71 -0.80
N ASP A 36 -6.50 -13.91 -0.91
CA ASP A 36 -6.91 -14.70 0.26
C ASP A 36 -5.73 -15.37 1.00
N ASN A 37 -4.52 -15.33 0.43
CA ASN A 37 -3.32 -15.99 0.94
C ASN A 37 -2.23 -15.03 1.42
N PHE A 38 -2.40 -13.72 1.22
CA PHE A 38 -1.43 -12.72 1.61
C PHE A 38 -2.08 -11.73 2.57
N ASP A 39 -1.66 -11.80 3.83
CA ASP A 39 -2.05 -10.88 4.88
C ASP A 39 -1.40 -9.52 4.57
N GLY A 40 -1.88 -8.43 5.18
CA GLY A 40 -1.38 -7.06 4.91
C GLY A 40 0.15 -6.92 4.97
N ASP A 41 0.80 -7.74 5.80
CA ASP A 41 2.26 -7.77 5.97
C ASP A 41 2.99 -8.58 4.89
N ASP A 42 2.35 -9.57 4.26
CA ASP A 42 3.01 -10.41 3.25
C ASP A 42 3.20 -9.69 1.91
N TRP A 43 2.40 -8.65 1.66
CA TRP A 43 2.57 -7.74 0.53
C TRP A 43 3.88 -6.94 0.64
N LEU A 44 4.38 -6.71 1.86
CA LEU A 44 5.63 -5.98 2.09
C LEU A 44 6.84 -6.72 1.53
N ALA A 45 6.81 -8.06 1.48
CA ALA A 45 7.89 -8.87 0.91
C ALA A 45 7.92 -8.86 -0.63
N LEU A 46 6.82 -8.45 -1.27
CA LEU A 46 6.70 -8.35 -2.74
C LEU A 46 7.00 -6.94 -3.25
N CYS A 47 6.95 -5.93 -2.38
CA CYS A 47 7.51 -4.62 -2.65
C CYS A 47 9.04 -4.72 -2.57
N GLY A 48 9.70 -4.78 -3.73
CA GLY A 48 11.16 -4.75 -3.81
C GLY A 48 11.71 -3.57 -2.99
N ASP A 49 12.70 -3.88 -2.17
CA ASP A 49 13.50 -2.96 -1.36
C ASP A 49 12.70 -1.87 -0.61
N ILE A 50 11.76 -2.27 0.25
CA ILE A 50 11.41 -1.43 1.42
C ILE A 50 12.59 -1.50 2.43
N ASP A 51 13.80 -1.16 2.00
CA ASP A 51 14.99 -1.21 2.84
C ASP A 51 15.14 0.06 3.71
N GLU A 52 14.31 1.09 3.48
CA GLU A 52 14.35 2.37 4.20
C GLU A 52 13.04 2.73 4.93
N GLY A 53 12.10 1.77 5.03
CA GLY A 53 10.90 1.92 5.84
C GLY A 53 11.21 1.77 7.33
N GLU A 54 10.86 2.77 8.14
CA GLU A 54 10.99 2.71 9.61
C GLU A 54 9.60 2.79 10.26
N ILE A 55 9.40 2.01 11.33
CA ILE A 55 8.25 2.21 12.23
C ILE A 55 8.63 3.23 13.30
N TYR A 56 7.84 4.29 13.43
CA TYR A 56 8.04 5.32 14.45
C TYR A 56 6.73 5.66 15.16
N ARG A 57 6.67 5.43 16.47
CA ARG A 57 5.44 5.61 17.29
C ARG A 57 4.21 4.90 16.69
N ASP A 58 4.41 3.70 16.15
CA ASP A 58 3.41 2.88 15.44
C ASP A 58 2.95 3.43 14.07
N TRP A 59 3.62 4.46 13.56
CA TRP A 59 3.41 4.95 12.20
C TRP A 59 4.39 4.28 11.26
N PHE A 60 3.90 3.89 10.09
CA PHE A 60 4.77 3.48 8.98
C PHE A 60 5.30 4.73 8.28
N ILE A 61 6.63 4.85 8.25
CA ILE A 61 7.35 5.94 7.59
C ILE A 61 8.23 5.35 6.49
N TRP A 62 8.27 5.97 5.32
CA TRP A 62 9.15 5.57 4.22
C TRP A 62 9.64 6.79 3.44
N GLN A 63 10.78 6.66 2.76
CA GLN A 63 11.23 7.64 1.79
C GLN A 63 10.87 7.19 0.37
N ASP A 64 10.27 8.07 -0.42
CA ASP A 64 10.10 7.82 -1.85
C ASP A 64 11.41 8.13 -2.58
N VAL A 65 12.29 7.13 -2.66
CA VAL A 65 13.64 7.27 -3.25
C VAL A 65 13.63 7.42 -4.78
N ASP A 66 12.58 6.95 -5.45
CA ASP A 66 12.52 6.85 -6.91
C ASP A 66 11.95 8.09 -7.59
N PHE A 67 11.11 8.87 -6.90
CA PHE A 67 10.45 10.04 -7.48
C PHE A 67 10.72 11.34 -6.73
N SER A 68 10.15 11.50 -5.54
CA SER A 68 10.11 12.79 -4.85
C SER A 68 11.29 13.03 -3.91
N GLN A 69 11.94 11.96 -3.44
CA GLN A 69 12.92 11.96 -2.34
C GLN A 69 12.35 12.51 -1.03
N GLU A 70 11.03 12.63 -0.92
CA GLU A 70 10.34 13.08 0.29
C GLU A 70 10.07 11.90 1.22
N TRP A 71 9.99 12.21 2.51
CA TRP A 71 9.57 11.28 3.54
C TRP A 71 8.06 11.34 3.68
N GLU A 72 7.43 10.17 3.66
CA GLU A 72 5.99 10.00 3.83
C GLU A 72 5.70 9.19 5.10
N ALA A 73 4.63 9.56 5.80
CA ALA A 73 4.12 8.80 6.93
C ALA A 73 2.61 8.64 6.85
N TYR A 74 2.13 7.49 7.29
CA TYR A 74 0.71 7.17 7.29
C TYR A 74 0.12 7.06 8.68
N ASP A 75 -0.93 7.84 8.93
CA ASP A 75 -1.73 7.81 10.14
C ASP A 75 -2.91 6.85 9.99
N LEU A 76 -2.81 5.66 10.58
CA LEU A 76 -3.89 4.68 10.54
C LEU A 76 -5.15 5.16 11.28
N THR A 77 -5.01 5.99 12.32
CA THR A 77 -6.16 6.44 13.13
C THR A 77 -7.04 7.43 12.39
N THR A 78 -6.44 8.39 11.66
CA THR A 78 -7.21 9.38 10.89
C THR A 78 -7.27 9.11 9.40
N ASN A 79 -6.60 8.05 8.94
CA ASN A 79 -6.52 7.66 7.54
C ASN A 79 -5.95 8.80 6.67
N LYS A 80 -4.89 9.44 7.17
CA LYS A 80 -4.24 10.58 6.53
C LYS A 80 -2.77 10.32 6.26
N ARG A 81 -2.30 10.89 5.16
CA ARG A 81 -0.90 10.88 4.76
C ARG A 81 -0.25 12.23 5.05
N PHE A 82 0.97 12.18 5.56
CA PHE A 82 1.82 13.34 5.81
C PHE A 82 3.12 13.20 5.05
N VAL A 83 3.62 14.32 4.52
CA VAL A 83 4.81 14.35 3.67
C VAL A 83 5.73 15.48 4.14
N ALA A 84 7.02 15.23 4.20
CA ALA A 84 8.03 16.22 4.52
C ALA A 84 9.34 15.94 3.78
N THR A 85 10.11 16.99 3.50
CA THR A 85 11.42 16.87 2.85
C THR A 85 12.53 16.32 3.76
N ASP A 86 12.28 16.26 5.07
CA ASP A 86 13.25 15.81 6.08
C ASP A 86 12.58 14.89 7.10
N LEU A 87 13.25 13.79 7.43
CA LEU A 87 12.77 12.78 8.37
C LEU A 87 12.55 13.35 9.79
N SER A 88 13.41 14.25 10.24
CA SER A 88 13.29 14.83 11.58
C SER A 88 12.08 15.76 11.67
N LEU A 89 11.79 16.52 10.61
CA LEU A 89 10.55 17.31 10.52
C LEU A 89 9.30 16.43 10.54
N LEU A 90 9.32 15.31 9.81
CA LEU A 90 8.21 14.37 9.80
C LEU A 90 7.97 13.74 11.19
N LYS A 91 9.05 13.27 11.84
CA LYS A 91 9.00 12.70 13.20
C LYS A 91 8.50 13.72 14.22
N ALA A 92 8.98 14.97 14.17
CA ALA A 92 8.49 16.04 15.05
C ALA A 92 7.00 16.36 14.82
N HIS A 93 6.50 16.21 13.58
CA HIS A 93 5.08 16.36 13.30
C HIS A 93 4.25 15.23 13.92
N ILE A 94 4.71 13.99 13.77
CA ILE A 94 4.09 12.80 14.38
C ILE A 94 4.06 12.92 15.90
N ASP A 95 5.16 13.34 16.52
CA ASP A 95 5.24 13.57 17.97
C ASP A 95 4.14 14.51 18.44
N ARG A 96 3.96 15.65 17.76
CA ARG A 96 2.93 16.61 18.10
C ARG A 96 1.52 16.02 18.02
N ILE A 97 1.25 15.16 17.04
CA ILE A 97 -0.06 14.50 16.88
C ILE A 97 -0.29 13.50 18.01
N GLU A 98 0.68 12.62 18.27
CA GLU A 98 0.54 11.57 19.28
C GLU A 98 0.53 12.11 20.71
N ASP A 99 1.27 13.18 20.98
CA ASP A 99 1.24 13.85 22.27
C ASP A 99 -0.12 14.51 22.51
N ALA A 100 -0.73 15.10 21.47
CA ALA A 100 -2.08 15.66 21.55
C ALA A 100 -3.14 14.57 21.80
N ARG A 101 -3.01 13.40 21.16
CA ARG A 101 -3.89 12.23 21.39
C ARG A 101 -3.78 11.75 22.83
N SER A 102 -2.56 11.57 23.32
CA SER A 102 -2.28 11.12 24.67
C SER A 102 -2.87 12.06 25.72
N ALA A 103 -2.80 13.38 25.50
CA ALA A 103 -3.37 14.38 26.40
C ALA A 103 -4.92 14.34 26.47
N ILE A 104 -5.59 14.06 25.35
CA ILE A 104 -7.05 13.92 25.31
C ILE A 104 -7.49 12.67 26.10
N SER A 105 -6.84 11.53 25.87
CA SER A 105 -7.19 10.27 26.56
C SER A 105 -7.04 10.36 28.08
N ILE A 106 -6.04 11.11 28.58
CA ILE A 106 -5.87 11.38 30.02
C ILE A 106 -7.01 12.24 30.57
N THR A 107 -7.49 13.22 29.81
CA THR A 107 -8.56 14.11 30.24
C THR A 107 -9.91 13.40 30.32
N GLU A 108 -10.19 12.50 29.38
CA GLU A 108 -11.41 11.68 29.39
C GLU A 108 -11.41 10.62 30.50
N SER A 109 -10.25 10.12 30.91
CA SER A 109 -10.12 9.14 32.00
C SER A 109 -10.30 9.74 33.40
N ASN A 110 -10.20 11.08 33.52
CA ASN A 110 -10.29 11.81 34.79
C ASN A 110 -11.64 12.51 35.01
N ASN A 111 -12.59 12.36 34.08
CA ASN A 111 -13.98 12.82 34.18
C ASN A 111 -14.94 11.65 34.39
#